data_AF-A0A847F5R3-F1
#
_entry.id   AF-A0A847F5R3-F1
#
_cell.length_a   1.000
_cell.length_b   1.000
_cell.length_c   1.000
_cell.angle_alpha   90.00
_cell.angle_beta   90.00
_cell.angle_gamma   90.00
#
_symmetry.space_group_name_H-M   'P 1'
#
loop_
_entity.id
_entity.type
_entity.pdbx_description
1 polymer ?
#
loop_
_entity_poly.entity_id
_entity_poly.type
_entity_poly.pdbx_seq_one_letter_code
_entity_poly.pdbx_strand_id
1 'polypeptide(L)' 'MSGNQPSWSPAAKARLAKIPFLIRPFVKKRIESEARTRGLSVIEEALIDELKSSEHRG' A
#
# COMPACT_ATOMS: atom_id res chain seq x y z
N MET A 1 11.71 -6.95 18.66
CA MET A 1 10.71 -7.42 17.69
C MET A 1 10.96 -6.67 16.39
N SER A 2 11.58 -7.32 15.40
CA SER A 2 11.90 -6.64 14.14
C SER A 2 10.59 -6.28 13.44
N GLY A 3 10.31 -4.98 13.34
CA GLY A 3 9.16 -4.47 12.59
C GLY A 3 9.36 -4.77 11.12
N ASN A 4 8.96 -5.96 10.69
CA ASN A 4 9.15 -6.41 9.32
C ASN A 4 8.40 -5.44 8.39
N GLN A 5 9.15 -4.75 7.54
CA GLN A 5 8.56 -3.83 6.59
C GLN A 5 8.13 -4.67 5.37
N PRO A 6 6.84 -4.67 5.02
CA PRO A 6 6.34 -5.52 3.95
C PRO A 6 7.00 -5.16 2.63
N SER A 7 7.40 -6.19 1.87
CA SER A 7 8.03 -6.04 0.57
C SER A 7 7.01 -5.63 -0.48
N TRP A 8 7.39 -4.75 -1.40
CA TRP A 8 6.49 -4.30 -2.46
C TRP A 8 6.69 -5.14 -3.72
N SER A 9 5.61 -5.73 -4.22
CA SER A 9 5.66 -6.45 -5.49
C SER A 9 5.79 -5.49 -6.68
N PRO A 10 6.27 -5.98 -7.85
CA PRO A 10 6.41 -5.14 -9.05
C PRO A 10 5.11 -4.47 -9.46
N ALA A 11 3.99 -5.19 -9.39
CA ALA A 11 2.66 -4.67 -9.71
C ALA A 11 2.23 -3.57 -8.73
N ALA A 12 2.45 -3.77 -7.42
CA ALA A 12 2.19 -2.79 -6.40
C ALA A 12 3.00 -1.50 -6.60
N LYS A 13 4.29 -1.61 -6.94
CA LYS A 13 5.15 -0.46 -7.28
C LYS A 13 4.64 0.29 -8.50
N ALA A 14 4.19 -0.41 -9.54
CA ALA A 14 3.63 0.21 -10.74
C ALA A 14 2.36 1.01 -10.43
N ARG A 15 1.49 0.51 -9.54
CA ARG A 15 0.31 1.26 -9.07
C ARG A 15 0.71 2.49 -8.23
N LEU A 16 1.67 2.33 -7.31
CA LEU A 16 2.18 3.44 -6.50
C LEU A 16 2.82 4.53 -7.38
N ALA A 17 3.46 4.14 -8.49
CA ALA A 17 4.04 5.07 -9.45
C ALA A 17 2.99 5.92 -10.20
N LYS A 18 1.73 5.46 -10.29
CA LYS A 18 0.63 6.26 -10.85
C LYS A 18 0.12 7.34 -9.88
N ILE A 19 0.45 7.23 -8.60
CA ILE A 19 0.04 8.19 -7.58
C ILE A 19 0.93 9.44 -7.66
N PRO A 20 0.34 10.66 -7.65
CA PRO A 20 1.09 11.92 -7.63
C PRO A 20 2.13 11.97 -6.51
N PHE A 21 3.31 12.55 -6.80
CA PHE A 21 4.45 12.49 -5.88
C PHE A 21 4.19 13.12 -4.52
N LEU A 22 3.35 14.17 -4.43
CA LEU A 22 3.03 14.84 -3.16
C LEU A 22 2.33 13.90 -2.18
N ILE A 23 1.34 13.12 -2.66
CA ILE A 23 0.54 12.23 -1.81
C ILE A 23 1.07 10.80 -1.78
N ARG A 24 1.96 10.42 -2.71
CA ARG A 24 2.61 9.11 -2.77
C ARG A 24 3.17 8.62 -1.42
N PRO A 25 3.95 9.42 -0.65
CA PRO A 25 4.46 8.95 0.64
C PRO A 25 3.35 8.67 1.67
N PHE A 26 2.26 9.43 1.65
CA PHE A 26 1.10 9.21 2.51
C PHE A 26 0.39 7.90 2.19
N VAL A 27 0.12 7.67 0.89
CA VAL A 27 -0.52 6.43 0.43
C VAL A 27 0.37 5.22 0.69
N LYS A 28 1.67 5.33 0.38
CA LYS A 28 2.65 4.27 0.67
C LYS A 28 2.60 3.87 2.15
N LYS A 29 2.67 4.85 3.07
CA LYS A 29 2.65 4.62 4.52
C LYS A 29 1.35 3.96 4.98
N ARG A 30 0.19 4.38 4.44
CA ARG A 30 -1.10 3.73 4.72
C ARG A 30 -1.08 2.25 4.34
N ILE A 31 -0.62 1.95 3.12
CA ILE A 31 -0.55 0.56 2.61
C ILE A 31 0.41 -0.28 3.44
N GLU A 32 1.60 0.24 3.77
CA GLU A 32 2.58 -0.46 4.62
C GLU A 32 2.03 -0.72 6.02
N SER A 33 1.29 0.23 6.58
CA SER A 33 0.66 0.07 7.89
C SER A 33 -0.43 -1.00 7.85
N GLU A 34 -1.29 -0.98 6.84
CA GLU A 34 -2.34 -1.98 6.66
C GLU A 34 -1.77 -3.38 6.44
N ALA A 35 -0.77 -3.51 5.57
CA ALA A 35 -0.07 -4.76 5.35
C ALA A 35 0.53 -5.30 6.66
N ARG A 36 1.14 -4.44 7.48
CA ARG A 36 1.66 -4.82 8.79
C ARG A 36 0.55 -5.26 9.75
N THR A 37 -0.55 -4.52 9.81
CA THR A 37 -1.73 -4.86 10.64
C THR A 37 -2.29 -6.24 10.27
N ARG A 38 -2.32 -6.54 8.96
CA ARG A 38 -2.80 -7.83 8.44
C ARG A 38 -1.75 -8.95 8.48
N GLY A 39 -0.53 -8.68 8.94
CA GLY A 39 0.58 -9.64 8.94
C GLY A 39 1.08 -10.01 7.54
N LEU A 40 0.77 -9.21 6.52
CA LEU A 40 1.22 -9.41 5.16
C LEU A 40 2.71 -9.11 5.04
N SER A 41 3.46 -10.05 4.47
CA SER A 41 4.90 -9.87 4.19
C SER A 41 5.14 -9.22 2.83
N VAL A 42 4.16 -9.26 1.92
CA VAL A 42 4.23 -8.70 0.58
C VAL A 42 2.99 -7.87 0.29
N ILE A 43 3.19 -6.65 -0.21
CA ILE A 43 2.15 -5.75 -0.70
C ILE A 43 1.91 -6.07 -2.17
N GLU A 44 0.70 -6.54 -2.45
CA GLU A 44 0.17 -6.79 -3.79
C GLU A 44 -0.67 -5.61 -4.29
N GLU A 45 -0.90 -5.54 -5.61
CA GLU A 45 -1.69 -4.46 -6.18
C GLU A 45 -3.16 -4.45 -5.70
N ALA A 46 -3.70 -5.62 -5.35
CA ALA A 46 -5.05 -5.78 -4.80
C ALA A 46 -5.22 -5.00 -3.49
N LEU A 47 -4.20 -4.99 -2.62
CA LEU A 47 -4.25 -4.22 -1.37
C LEU A 47 -4.30 -2.70 -1.63
N ILE A 48 -3.58 -2.25 -2.66
CA ILE A 48 -3.58 -0.84 -3.06
C ILE A 48 -4.94 -0.46 -3.65
N ASP A 49 -5.52 -1.33 -4.46
CA ASP A 49 -6.84 -1.12 -5.05
C ASP A 49 -7.93 -1.06 -3.97
N GLU A 50 -7.90 -2.00 -3.02
CA GLU A 50 -8.81 -2.03 -1.88
C GLU A 50 -8.75 -0.74 -1.05
N LEU A 51 -7.53 -0.26 -0.75
CA LEU A 51 -7.31 0.95 0.04
C LEU A 51 -7.62 2.26 -0.71
N LYS A 52 -7.60 2.25 -2.05
CA LYS A 52 -8.05 3.39 -2.85
C LYS A 52 -9.57 3.38 -3.07
N SER A 53 -10.16 2.20 -3.19
CA SER A 53 -11.60 2.01 -3.39
C SER A 53 -12.40 2.30 -2.12
N SER A 54 -11.80 2.14 -0.94
CA SER A 54 -12.43 2.54 0.33
C SER A 54 -12.63 4.05 0.48
N GLU A 55 -12.06 4.88 -0.40
CA GLU A 55 -12.34 6.33 -0.49
C GLU A 55 -13.54 6.68 -1.38
N HIS A 56 -14.20 5.71 -2.04
CA HIS A 56 -15.39 5.94 -2.90
C HIS A 56 -16.73 5.51 -2.28
N ARG A 57 -16.78 5.07 -1.03
CA ARG A 57 -18.05 4.97 -0.29
C ARG A 57 -18.34 6.31 0.41
N GLY A 58 -18.71 7.30 -0.41
CA GLY A 58 -19.49 8.47 0.00
C GLY A 58 -20.92 8.31 -0.49
#